data_AF-A0A240EUD8-F1
#
_entry.id   AF-A0A240EUD8-F1
#
_cell.length_a   1.000
_cell.length_b   1.000
_cell.length_c   1.000
_cell.angle_alpha   90.00
_cell.angle_beta   90.00
_cell.angle_gamma   90.00
#
_symmetry.space_group_name_H-M   'P 1'
#
loop_
_entity.id
_entity.type
_entity.pdbx_description
1 polymer ?
#
loop_
_entity_poly.entity_id
_entity_poly.type
_entity_poly.pdbx_seq_one_letter_code
_entity_poly.pdbx_strand_id
1 'polypeptide(L)'
;MAVIDVSKVDTTPGNDAVCPFSPPEGWEGDSAAYVELMRSRYRHLMHGQRMMVTASFARREPIQVTGPFADEATKIINSMKMNKAKPT
;
A
#
# COMPACT_ATOMS: atom_id res chain seq x y z
N MET A 1 -18.66 9.16 1.31
CA MET A 1 -17.30 9.37 0.76
C MET A 1 -16.32 8.80 1.76
N ALA A 2 -15.61 7.71 1.46
CA ALA A 2 -14.63 7.16 2.39
C ALA A 2 -13.41 8.10 2.40
N VAL A 3 -13.09 8.65 3.57
CA VAL A 3 -11.86 9.42 3.77
C VAL A 3 -10.74 8.41 3.99
N ILE A 4 -9.67 8.51 3.19
CA ILE A 4 -8.48 7.65 3.33
C ILE A 4 -7.38 8.52 3.92
N ASP A 5 -6.90 8.16 5.11
CA ASP A 5 -5.70 8.76 5.70
C ASP A 5 -4.45 8.10 5.09
N VAL A 6 -3.91 8.71 4.04
CA VAL A 6 -2.74 8.19 3.33
C VAL A 6 -1.43 8.39 4.08
N SER A 7 -1.44 9.09 5.23
CA SER A 7 -0.29 9.20 6.11
C SER A 7 -0.07 7.95 6.97
N LYS A 8 -1.07 7.08 7.04
CA LYS A 8 -1.06 5.84 7.84
C LYS A 8 -1.33 4.63 6.98
N VAL A 9 -0.50 3.61 7.15
CA VAL A 9 -0.65 2.30 6.50
C VAL A 9 -0.64 1.24 7.60
N ASP A 10 -1.80 0.64 7.82
CA ASP A 10 -1.97 -0.47 8.76
C ASP A 10 -2.12 -1.77 7.96
N THR A 11 -1.18 -2.69 8.13
CA THR A 11 -1.16 -3.96 7.39
C THR A 11 -1.86 -5.09 8.16
N THR A 12 -2.59 -4.77 9.24
CA THR A 12 -3.42 -5.74 9.96
C THR A 12 -4.56 -6.26 9.08
N PRO A 13 -4.78 -7.58 8.99
CA PRO A 13 -5.89 -8.16 8.24
C PRO A 13 -7.26 -7.60 8.66
N GLY A 14 -8.17 -7.43 7.69
CA GLY A 14 -9.55 -6.98 7.91
C GLY A 14 -9.78 -5.48 7.74
N ASN A 15 -8.74 -4.71 7.42
CA ASN A 15 -8.82 -3.25 7.26
C ASN A 15 -8.74 -2.79 5.79
N ASP A 16 -8.96 -3.69 4.84
CA ASP A 16 -8.72 -3.49 3.41
C ASP A 16 -9.68 -2.52 2.73
N ALA A 17 -10.87 -2.34 3.29
CA ALA A 17 -11.85 -1.35 2.84
C ALA A 17 -11.31 0.10 2.93
N VAL A 18 -10.49 0.39 3.94
CA VAL A 18 -9.97 1.73 4.23
C VAL A 18 -8.48 1.87 3.91
N CYS A 19 -7.68 0.80 3.98
CA CYS A 19 -6.26 0.82 3.65
C CYS A 19 -5.95 -0.24 2.57
N PRO A 20 -5.47 0.16 1.37
CA PRO A 20 -5.26 -0.78 0.26
C PRO A 20 -4.11 -1.77 0.50
N PHE A 21 -3.34 -1.60 1.59
CA PHE A 21 -2.24 -2.48 1.98
C PHE A 21 -2.64 -3.49 3.08
N SER A 22 -3.82 -3.36 3.69
CA SER A 22 -4.30 -4.34 4.67
C SER A 22 -4.79 -5.61 3.95
N PRO A 23 -4.35 -6.81 4.32
CA PRO A 23 -4.98 -8.04 3.83
C PRO A 23 -6.48 -8.10 4.18
N PRO A 24 -7.28 -8.91 3.48
CA PRO A 24 -8.68 -9.13 3.86
C PRO A 24 -8.79 -9.76 5.25
N GLU A 25 -9.99 -9.72 5.84
CA GLU A 25 -10.26 -10.37 7.13
C GLU A 25 -9.97 -11.89 7.06
N GLY A 26 -9.40 -12.45 8.12
CA GLY A 26 -9.04 -13.87 8.18
C GLY A 26 -7.85 -14.27 7.30
N TRP A 27 -7.04 -13.31 6.83
CA TRP A 27 -5.86 -13.60 6.03
C TRP A 27 -4.79 -14.36 6.83
N GLU A 28 -4.39 -15.53 6.34
CA GLU A 28 -3.34 -16.38 6.92
C GLU A 28 -2.09 -16.50 6.04
N GLY A 29 -2.03 -15.74 4.93
CA GLY A 29 -0.91 -15.80 3.99
C GLY A 29 0.36 -15.19 4.58
N ASP A 30 1.51 -15.77 4.23
CA ASP A 30 2.83 -15.29 4.64
C ASP A 30 3.29 -14.04 3.85
N SER A 31 4.53 -13.60 4.08
CA SER A 31 5.14 -12.46 3.37
C SER A 31 5.13 -12.61 1.85
N ALA A 32 5.32 -13.82 1.32
CA ALA A 32 5.32 -14.05 -0.12
C ALA A 32 3.90 -13.92 -0.70
N ALA A 33 2.92 -14.52 -0.02
CA ALA A 33 1.51 -14.39 -0.37
C ALA A 33 1.03 -12.93 -0.27
N TYR A 34 1.51 -12.18 0.72
CA TYR A 34 1.23 -10.75 0.86
C TYR A 34 1.74 -9.94 -0.34
N VAL A 35 2.96 -10.19 -0.79
CA VAL A 35 3.52 -9.50 -1.97
C VAL A 35 2.72 -9.82 -3.23
N GLU A 36 2.29 -11.07 -3.42
CA GLU A 36 1.42 -11.45 -4.54
C GLU A 36 0.04 -10.78 -4.46
N LEU A 37 -0.54 -10.68 -3.27
CA LEU A 37 -1.78 -9.93 -3.05
C LEU A 37 -1.61 -8.46 -3.47
N MET A 38 -0.52 -7.80 -3.06
CA MET A 38 -0.23 -6.42 -3.43
C MET A 38 -0.01 -6.26 -4.94
N ARG A 39 0.66 -7.21 -5.60
CA ARG A 39 0.82 -7.24 -7.06
C ARG A 39 -0.52 -7.36 -7.78
N SER A 40 -1.41 -8.22 -7.29
CA SER A 40 -2.77 -8.37 -7.81
C SER A 40 -3.56 -7.06 -7.65
N ARG A 41 -3.52 -6.47 -6.45
CA ARG A 41 -4.18 -5.19 -6.12
C ARG A 41 -3.68 -4.02 -6.96
N TYR A 42 -2.38 -3.95 -7.23
CA TYR A 42 -1.82 -2.91 -8.08
C TYR A 42 -2.42 -2.91 -9.49
N ARG A 43 -2.78 -4.08 -10.02
CA ARG A 43 -3.44 -4.22 -11.35
C ARG A 43 -4.94 -3.93 -11.32
N HIS A 44 -5.57 -3.94 -10.14
CA HIS A 44 -6.99 -3.64 -9.99
C HIS A 44 -7.20 -2.13 -9.86
N LEU A 45 -8.02 -1.53 -10.74
CA LEU A 45 -8.16 -0.07 -10.88
C LEU A 45 -8.29 0.69 -9.55
N MET A 46 -9.27 0.32 -8.71
CA MET A 46 -9.53 1.02 -7.44
C MET A 46 -8.41 0.84 -6.41
N HIS A 47 -7.78 -0.33 -6.36
CA HIS A 47 -6.72 -0.60 -5.40
C HIS A 47 -5.42 0.07 -5.87
N GLY A 48 -5.05 -0.11 -7.14
CA GLY A 48 -3.89 0.52 -7.75
C GLY A 48 -3.90 2.04 -7.62
N GLN A 49 -5.03 2.71 -7.87
CA GLN A 49 -5.15 4.16 -7.68
C GLN A 49 -4.86 4.58 -6.25
N ARG A 50 -5.44 3.90 -5.24
CA ARG A 50 -5.21 4.21 -3.82
C ARG A 50 -3.74 3.98 -3.44
N MET A 51 -3.15 2.86 -3.88
CA MET A 51 -1.74 2.57 -3.63
C MET A 51 -0.81 3.63 -4.25
N MET A 52 -1.11 4.09 -5.47
CA MET A 52 -0.34 5.15 -6.14
C MET A 52 -0.45 6.50 -5.43
N VAL A 53 -1.61 6.85 -4.88
CA VAL A 53 -1.78 8.07 -4.07
C VAL A 53 -0.96 7.97 -2.78
N THR A 54 -1.01 6.84 -2.07
CA THR A 54 -0.18 6.60 -0.87
C THR A 54 1.31 6.74 -1.20
N ALA A 55 1.80 6.10 -2.27
CA ALA A 55 3.20 6.22 -2.69
C ALA A 55 3.58 7.66 -3.09
N SER A 56 2.68 8.38 -3.78
CA SER A 56 2.89 9.77 -4.16
C SER A 56 2.97 10.72 -2.97
N PHE A 57 2.17 10.46 -1.93
CA PHE A 57 2.21 11.19 -0.65
C PHE A 57 3.52 10.89 0.10
N ALA A 58 3.87 9.60 0.24
CA ALA A 58 5.09 9.13 0.91
C ALA A 58 6.40 9.60 0.27
N ARG A 59 6.35 10.20 -0.91
CA ARG A 59 7.49 10.87 -1.55
C ARG A 59 7.77 12.25 -0.95
N ARG A 60 6.74 12.93 -0.47
CA ARG A 60 6.79 14.32 0.01
C ARG A 60 6.82 14.38 1.53
N GLU A 61 6.05 13.49 2.15
CA GLU A 61 5.84 13.47 3.60
C GLU A 61 6.20 12.09 4.17
N PRO A 62 6.65 12.01 5.43
CA PRO A 62 6.80 10.74 6.11
C PRO A 62 5.42 10.07 6.28
N ILE A 63 5.39 8.74 6.19
CA ILE A 63 4.22 7.93 6.49
C ILE A 63 4.51 6.96 7.62
N GLN A 64 3.50 6.65 8.41
CA GLN A 64 3.58 5.62 9.44
C GLN A 64 3.07 4.30 8.87
N VAL A 65 3.92 3.28 8.88
CA VAL A 65 3.57 1.91 8.44
C VAL A 65 3.60 0.99 9.65
N THR A 66 2.53 0.23 9.88
CA THR A 66 2.34 -0.65 11.05
C THR A 66 1.69 -1.97 10.65
N GLY A 67 1.66 -2.92 11.58
CA GLY A 67 1.05 -4.24 11.39
C GLY A 67 2.02 -5.32 10.91
N PRO A 68 1.51 -6.55 10.67
CA PRO A 68 2.35 -7.73 10.44
C PRO A 68 3.22 -7.70 9.17
N PHE A 69 2.84 -6.90 8.16
CA PHE A 69 3.54 -6.81 6.88
C PHE A 69 4.10 -5.42 6.61
N ALA A 70 4.43 -4.68 7.69
CA ALA A 70 4.89 -3.30 7.61
C ALA A 70 6.17 -3.17 6.77
N ASP A 71 7.08 -4.13 6.88
CA ASP A 71 8.35 -4.14 6.14
C ASP A 71 8.13 -4.35 4.64
N GLU A 72 7.27 -5.30 4.26
CA GLU A 72 6.89 -5.57 2.88
C GLU A 72 6.14 -4.37 2.28
N ALA A 73 5.16 -3.83 2.99
CA ALA A 73 4.42 -2.65 2.57
C ALA A 73 5.35 -1.46 2.32
N THR A 74 6.31 -1.22 3.21
CA THR A 74 7.30 -0.15 3.08
C THR A 74 8.14 -0.34 1.82
N LYS A 75 8.64 -1.56 1.54
CA LYS A 75 9.40 -1.87 0.33
C LYS A 75 8.57 -1.62 -0.94
N ILE A 76 7.32 -2.07 -0.95
CA ILE A 76 6.40 -1.89 -2.08
C ILE A 76 6.13 -0.40 -2.32
N ILE A 77 5.75 0.35 -1.28
CA ILE A 77 5.51 1.79 -1.37
C ILE A 77 6.74 2.51 -1.90
N ASN A 78 7.94 2.18 -1.40
CA ASN A 78 9.18 2.77 -1.88
C ASN A 78 9.47 2.41 -3.35
N SER A 79 9.17 1.19 -3.80
CA SER A 79 9.32 0.80 -5.21
C SER A 79 8.35 1.52 -6.15
N MET A 80 7.18 1.91 -5.62
CA MET A 80 6.14 2.65 -6.35
C MET A 80 6.40 4.16 -6.42
N LYS A 81 7.36 4.68 -5.64
CA LYS A 81 7.80 6.08 -5.75
C LYS A 81 8.45 6.25 -7.12
N MET A 82 7.68 6.62 -8.13
CA MET A 82 8.22 6.93 -9.45
C MET A 82 9.30 8.01 -9.30
N ASN A 83 10.51 7.72 -9.78
CA ASN A 83 11.49 8.76 -10.08
C ASN A 83 10.81 9.74 -11.03
N LYS A 84 10.93 11.06 -10.78
CA LYS A 84 10.58 12.05 -11.79
C LYS A 84 11.35 11.63 -13.05
N ALA A 85 10.64 11.24 -14.11
CA ALA A 85 11.24 11.29 -15.43
C ALA A 85 11.82 12.70 -15.56
N LYS A 86 13.13 12.80 -15.82
CA LYS A 86 13.75 14.08 -16.17
C LYS A 86 12.91 14.64 -17.33
N PRO A 87 12.38 15.87 -17.26
CA PRO A 87 11.83 16.49 -18.45
C PRO A 87 12.98 16.58 -19.47
N THR A 88 12.81 15.88 -20.59
CA THR A 88 13.62 16.04 -21.80
C THR A 88 13.35 17.40 -22.42
#